data_AF-A0A401RQZ7-F1
#
_entry.id   AF-A0A401RQZ7-F1
#
_cell.length_a   1.000
_cell.length_b   1.000
_cell.length_c   1.000
_cell.angle_alpha   90.00
_cell.angle_beta   90.00
_cell.angle_gamma   90.00
#
_symmetry.space_group_name_H-M   'P 1'
#
loop_
_entity.id
_entity.type
_entity.pdbx_description
1 polymer ?
#
loop_
_entity_poly.entity_id
_entity_poly.type
_entity_poly.pdbx_seq_one_letter_code
_entity_poly.pdbx_strand_id
1 'polypeptide(L)' 'YQKDPNSVDSIMKDLDMNRDGQVDFQEFVHLVTALTVACNDFFVEFLKKQGKLC' A
#
# COMPACT_ATOMS: atom_id res chain seq x y z
N TYR A 1 17.84 1.58 14.07
CA TYR A 1 17.35 1.35 12.69
C TYR A 1 17.72 -0.07 12.27
N GLN A 2 17.02 -1.07 12.78
CA GLN A 2 17.07 -2.40 12.17
C GLN A 2 16.04 -2.36 11.05
N LYS A 3 16.51 -2.18 9.81
CA LYS A 3 15.73 -2.66 8.65
C LYS A 3 15.86 -4.16 8.75
N ASP A 4 14.80 -4.85 9.17
CA ASP A 4 14.77 -6.30 9.09
C ASP A 4 15.14 -6.65 7.64
N PRO A 5 16.27 -7.34 7.41
CA PRO A 5 16.83 -7.49 6.07
C PRO A 5 15.84 -8.15 5.11
N ASN A 6 14.87 -8.90 5.64
CA ASN A 6 13.83 -9.58 4.87
C ASN A 6 12.64 -8.68 4.51
N SER A 7 12.55 -7.47 5.07
CA SER A 7 11.41 -6.56 4.85
C SER A 7 11.29 -6.18 3.39
N VAL A 8 12.42 -5.87 2.75
CA VAL A 8 12.45 -5.44 1.36
C VAL A 8 12.15 -6.63 0.44
N ASP A 9 12.67 -7.82 0.76
CA ASP A 9 12.38 -9.05 0.01
C ASP A 9 10.91 -9.45 0.08
N SER A 10 10.26 -9.31 1.25
CA SER A 10 8.82 -9.54 1.36
C SER A 10 8.03 -8.52 0.54
N ILE A 11 8.36 -7.23 0.64
CA ILE A 11 7.69 -6.20 -0.15
C ILE A 11 7.86 -6.47 -1.66
N MET A 12 9.07 -6.84 -2.09
CA MET A 12 9.34 -7.17 -3.48
C MET A 12 8.46 -8.34 -3.95
N LYS A 13 8.36 -9.41 -3.16
CA LYS A 13 7.51 -10.56 -3.48
C LYS A 13 6.02 -10.23 -3.53
N ASP A 14 5.57 -9.30 -2.70
CA ASP A 14 4.18 -8.86 -2.68
C ASP A 14 3.84 -7.97 -3.89
N LEU A 15 4.84 -7.29 -4.46
CA LEU A 15 4.68 -6.39 -5.62
C LEU A 15 4.90 -7.07 -6.97
N ASP A 16 5.82 -8.02 -7.04
CA ASP A 16 6.19 -8.77 -8.25
C ASP A 16 5.11 -9.82 -8.60
N MET A 17 3.99 -9.32 -9.14
CA MET A 17 2.81 -10.11 -9.47
C MET A 17 3.09 -11.07 -10.62
N ASN A 18 3.92 -10.64 -11.58
CA ASN A 18 4.27 -11.44 -12.75
C ASN A 18 5.45 -12.40 -12.50
N ARG A 19 6.17 -12.24 -11.37
CA ARG A 19 7.31 -13.04 -10.92
C ARG A 19 8.52 -12.97 -11.84
N ASP A 20 8.74 -11.83 -12.48
CA ASP A 20 9.89 -11.58 -13.35
C ASP A 20 11.11 -11.04 -12.58
N GLY A 21 10.97 -10.81 -11.28
CA GLY A 21 12.02 -10.30 -10.39
C GLY A 21 12.20 -8.79 -10.47
N GLN A 22 11.29 -8.06 -11.12
CA GLN A 22 11.25 -6.61 -11.21
C GLN A 22 9.89 -6.10 -10.72
N VAL A 23 9.78 -4.78 -10.58
CA VAL A 23 8.50 -4.11 -10.34
C VAL A 23 8.29 -3.16 -11.50
N ASP A 24 7.30 -3.47 -12.34
CA ASP A 24 6.95 -2.62 -13.46
C ASP A 24 6.05 -1.43 -13.02
N PHE A 25 5.75 -0.53 -13.96
CA PHE A 25 4.93 0.64 -13.65
C PHE A 25 3.52 0.26 -13.19
N GLN A 26 2.94 -0.82 -13.72
CA GLN A 26 1.60 -1.27 -13.36
C GLN A 26 1.58 -1.85 -11.93
N GLU A 27 2.59 -2.62 -11.55
CA GLU A 27 2.77 -3.16 -10.20
C GLU A 27 2.99 -2.04 -9.18
N PHE A 28 3.78 -1.02 -9.53
CA PHE A 28 3.94 0.19 -8.70
C PHE A 28 2.61 0.95 -8.54
N VAL A 29 1.84 1.15 -9.62
CA VAL A 29 0.55 1.83 -9.55
C VAL A 29 -0.46 1.06 -8.70
N HIS A 30 -0.44 -0.28 -8.74
CA HIS A 30 -1.25 -1.11 -7.85
C HIS A 30 -0.95 -0.82 -6.38
N LEU A 31 0.32 -0.73 -5.99
CA LEU A 31 0.72 -0.37 -4.62
C LEU A 31 0.19 1.02 -4.23
N VAL A 32 0.42 2.03 -5.07
CA VAL A 32 -0.02 3.41 -4.80
C VAL A 32 -1.54 3.47 -4.68
N THR A 33 -2.26 2.75 -5.53
CA THR A 33 -3.73 2.69 -5.49
C THR A 33 -4.21 2.02 -4.21
N ALA A 34 -3.64 0.88 -3.84
CA ALA A 34 -3.97 0.19 -2.59
C ALA A 34 -3.72 1.07 -1.37
N LEU A 35 -2.57 1.76 -1.33
CA LEU A 35 -2.24 2.71 -0.26
C LEU A 35 -3.24 3.88 -0.23
N THR A 36 -3.56 4.45 -1.38
CA THR A 36 -4.51 5.58 -1.49
C THR A 36 -5.90 5.18 -1.01
N VAL A 37 -6.39 4.00 -1.39
CA VAL A 37 -7.69 3.47 -0.96
C VAL A 37 -7.68 3.20 0.55
N ALA A 38 -6.65 2.54 1.08
CA ALA A 38 -6.52 2.29 2.51
C ALA A 38 -6.49 3.60 3.32
N CYS A 39 -5.78 4.62 2.82
CA CYS A 39 -5.78 5.95 3.42
C CYS A 39 -7.14 6.64 3.32
N ASN A 40 -7.84 6.50 2.20
CA ASN A 40 -9.18 7.03 2.02
C ASN A 40 -10.18 6.41 3.01
N ASP A 41 -10.19 5.08 3.14
CA ASP A 41 -11.10 4.38 4.05
C ASP A 41 -10.84 4.79 5.51
N PHE A 42 -9.57 4.86 5.91
CA PHE A 42 -9.18 5.40 7.22
C PHE A 42 -9.67 6.84 7.43
N PHE A 43 -9.52 7.70 6.41
CA PHE A 43 -9.91 9.10 6.51
C PHE A 43 -11.43 9.29 6.57
N VAL A 44 -12.18 8.53 5.77
CA VAL A 44 -13.65 8.52 5.80
C VAL A 44 -14.15 8.05 7.16
N GLU A 45 -13.59 6.97 7.72
CA GLU A 45 -13.93 6.52 9.07
C GLU A 45 -13.57 7.55 10.15
N PHE A 46 -12.41 8.19 10.02
CA PHE A 46 -11.99 9.26 10.93
C PHE A 46 -12.97 10.45 10.90
N LEU A 47 -13.38 10.90 9.73
CA LEU A 47 -14.33 12.01 9.59
C LEU A 47 -15.74 11.65 10.09
N LYS A 48 -16.20 10.41 9.88
CA LYS A 48 -17.46 9.89 10.47
C LYS A 48 -17.41 9.93 11.99
N LYS A 49 -16.30 9.50 12.61
CA LYS A 49 -16.12 9.56 14.08
C LYS A 49 -16.11 10.98 14.64
N GLN A 50 -15.67 11.96 13.84
CA GLN A 50 -15.65 13.38 14.22
C GLN A 50 -16.99 14.11 13.97
N GLY A 51 -18.01 13.42 13.44
CA GLY A 51 -19.30 14.03 13.10
C GLY A 51 -19.23 15.08 11.98
N LYS A 52 -18.14 15.09 11.20
CA LYS A 52 -17.89 16.07 10.12
C LYS A 52 -18.30 15.56 8.73
N LEU A 53 -18.72 14.30 8.66
CA LEU A 53 -19.26 13.69 7.46
C LEU A 53 -20.66 13.19 7.81
N CYS A 54 -21.67 13.83 7.22
CA CYS A 54 -23.10 13.55 7.43
C CYS A 54 -23.52 12.24 6.76
#